data_AF-A0A955WCG8-F1
#
_entry.id   AF-A0A955WCG8-F1
#
_cell.length_a   1.000
_cell.length_b   1.000
_cell.length_c   1.000
_cell.angle_alpha   90.00
_cell.angle_beta   90.00
_cell.angle_gamma   90.00
#
_symmetry.space_group_name_H-M   'P 1'
#
loop_
_entity.id
_entity.type
_entity.pdbx_description
1 polymer ?
#
loop_
_entity_poly.entity_id
_entity_poly.type
_entity_poly.pdbx_seq_one_letter_code
_entity_poly.pdbx_strand_id
1 'polypeptide(L)'
;MTSTHPGLLVAEVILGKGRVRPVWAGHPWVYAQAVKTLRGAPAAGDPVRVLDESGRFLGSGFWSPKSALVVRIASRTDGEHLDTGWLARRIDAAAALRRALGFPSATDTGYRLINAEGDSLPGLIVDVYGDTATVLFGTIGMWRLAEDIYAHVQRVTGAKRVIALAADRQAHEEFTQAHEVTRGTEADALRFVERGMAITVPSTITQKTGYYFDQREQRARVEQLAKGRDVLDAFSFIGSFGFAAARGGATSVLSVDSSVAATTAGVAVTKELGFME
;
A
#
# COMPACT_ATOMS: atom_id res chain seq x y z
N MET A 1 -37.65 11.82 -21.44
CA MET A 1 -37.94 10.51 -20.84
C MET A 1 -36.90 10.23 -19.78
N THR A 2 -37.24 10.55 -18.54
CA THR A 2 -36.40 10.35 -17.34
C THR A 2 -36.35 8.86 -17.01
N SER A 3 -35.22 8.23 -17.28
CA SER A 3 -34.94 6.87 -16.82
C SER A 3 -34.60 6.92 -15.33
N THR A 4 -35.62 6.70 -14.49
CA THR A 4 -35.44 6.33 -13.09
C THR A 4 -35.03 4.86 -13.03
N HIS A 5 -33.73 4.59 -12.93
CA HIS A 5 -33.29 3.34 -12.35
C HIS A 5 -33.69 3.35 -10.86
N PRO A 6 -34.33 2.29 -10.34
CA PRO A 6 -34.62 2.20 -8.92
C PRO A 6 -33.28 2.15 -8.19
N GLY A 7 -32.87 3.29 -7.63
CA GLY A 7 -31.62 3.41 -6.90
C GLY A 7 -31.67 2.44 -5.72
N LEU A 8 -30.82 1.42 -5.73
CA LEU A 8 -30.53 0.66 -4.53
C LEU A 8 -30.13 1.68 -3.46
N LEU A 9 -30.95 1.80 -2.42
CA LEU A 9 -30.67 2.66 -1.28
C LEU A 9 -29.34 2.20 -0.68
N VAL A 10 -28.29 3.01 -0.87
CA VAL A 10 -26.97 2.77 -0.26
C VAL A 10 -27.17 2.79 1.25
N ALA A 11 -26.72 1.74 1.94
CA ALA A 11 -26.88 1.63 3.38
C ALA A 11 -26.19 2.79 4.12
N GLU A 12 -26.75 3.18 5.27
CA GLU A 12 -26.30 4.34 6.04
C GLU A 12 -25.77 3.91 7.41
N VAL A 13 -24.55 4.34 7.73
CA VAL A 13 -23.90 4.20 9.03
C VAL A 13 -24.00 5.53 9.76
N ILE A 14 -24.83 5.57 10.81
CA ILE A 14 -25.12 6.78 11.57
C ILE A 14 -24.28 6.78 12.85
N LEU A 15 -23.45 7.80 13.01
CA LEU A 15 -22.57 7.95 14.17
C LEU A 15 -23.30 8.60 15.34
N GLY A 16 -23.04 8.11 16.55
CA GLY A 16 -23.63 8.65 17.78
C GLY A 16 -23.09 10.03 18.16
N LYS A 17 -23.91 10.83 18.85
CA LYS A 17 -23.50 12.11 19.45
C LYS A 17 -22.22 11.95 20.29
N GLY A 18 -21.27 12.87 20.12
CA GLY A 18 -19.97 12.85 20.81
C GLY A 18 -18.90 11.97 20.16
N ARG A 19 -19.26 11.08 19.22
CA ARG A 19 -18.31 10.20 18.50
C ARG A 19 -17.98 10.67 17.08
N VAL A 20 -18.64 11.73 16.61
CA VAL A 20 -18.54 12.23 15.21
C VAL A 20 -17.31 13.13 14.97
N ARG A 21 -16.81 13.78 16.03
CA ARG A 21 -15.82 14.86 15.93
C ARG A 21 -14.53 14.47 15.19
N PRO A 22 -13.93 13.28 15.40
CA PRO A 22 -12.75 12.87 14.64
C PRO A 22 -13.00 12.81 13.13
N VAL A 23 -14.16 12.28 12.73
CA VAL A 23 -14.52 12.11 11.31
C VAL A 23 -14.81 13.47 10.65
N TRP A 24 -15.41 14.42 11.38
CA TRP A 24 -15.50 15.83 10.96
C TRP A 24 -14.15 16.49 10.78
N ALA A 25 -13.21 16.22 11.68
CA ALA A 25 -11.87 16.79 11.64
C ALA A 25 -10.99 16.17 10.53
N GLY A 26 -11.51 15.26 9.72
CA GLY A 26 -10.80 14.66 8.59
C GLY A 26 -10.30 13.24 8.84
N HIS A 27 -10.45 12.69 10.05
CA HIS A 27 -10.02 11.30 10.32
C HIS A 27 -10.80 10.31 9.43
N PRO A 28 -10.12 9.39 8.73
CA PRO A 28 -10.79 8.50 7.77
C PRO A 28 -11.47 7.29 8.43
N TRP A 29 -11.16 6.97 9.69
CA TRP A 29 -11.69 5.74 10.29
C TRP A 29 -12.94 5.96 11.13
N VAL A 30 -13.91 5.07 10.92
CA VAL A 30 -15.12 4.92 11.73
C VAL A 30 -15.00 3.62 12.52
N TYR A 31 -14.91 3.75 13.83
CA TYR A 31 -14.86 2.59 14.73
C TYR A 31 -16.25 2.01 14.99
N ALA A 32 -16.35 0.70 15.21
CA ALA A 32 -17.60 0.02 15.55
C ALA A 32 -18.35 0.73 16.69
N GLN A 33 -17.62 1.09 17.75
CA GLN A 33 -18.15 1.81 18.93
C GLN A 33 -18.68 3.22 18.67
N ALA A 34 -18.40 3.81 17.50
CA ALA A 34 -18.92 5.11 17.11
C ALA A 34 -20.29 5.01 16.41
N VAL A 35 -20.66 3.82 15.92
CA VAL A 35 -21.90 3.58 15.20
C VAL A 35 -23.06 3.46 16.19
N LYS A 36 -24.09 4.30 16.00
CA LYS A 36 -25.34 4.24 16.76
C LYS A 36 -26.42 3.47 16.01
N THR A 37 -26.49 3.63 14.70
CA THR A 37 -27.53 3.01 13.88
C THR A 37 -26.96 2.65 12.53
N LEU A 38 -27.24 1.43 12.08
CA LEU A 38 -27.05 0.99 10.69
C LEU A 38 -28.43 0.91 10.04
N ARG A 39 -28.64 1.62 8.93
CA ARG A 39 -29.86 1.52 8.12
C ARG A 39 -29.56 0.77 6.83
N GLY A 40 -30.43 -0.18 6.49
CA GLY A 40 -30.18 -1.15 5.42
C GLY A 40 -29.44 -2.38 5.92
N ALA A 41 -29.08 -3.27 5.02
CA ALA A 41 -28.41 -4.54 5.32
C ALA A 41 -27.21 -4.77 4.37
N PRO A 42 -26.13 -3.96 4.48
CA PRO A 42 -24.97 -4.10 3.61
C PRO A 42 -24.22 -5.40 3.89
N ALA A 43 -23.78 -6.08 2.83
CA ALA A 43 -22.82 -7.16 2.91
C ALA A 43 -21.39 -6.62 3.14
N ALA A 44 -20.48 -7.48 3.63
CA ALA A 44 -19.09 -7.12 3.85
C ALA A 44 -18.41 -6.69 2.54
N GLY A 45 -18.01 -5.42 2.44
CA GLY A 45 -17.43 -4.80 1.25
C GLY A 45 -18.43 -4.02 0.39
N ASP A 46 -19.70 -3.92 0.78
CA ASP A 46 -20.65 -3.01 0.13
C ASP A 46 -20.29 -1.54 0.43
N PRO A 47 -20.53 -0.62 -0.53
CA PRO A 47 -20.41 0.80 -0.25
C PRO A 47 -21.50 1.26 0.72
N VAL A 48 -21.13 2.14 1.66
CA VAL A 48 -22.02 2.72 2.66
C VAL A 48 -21.77 4.22 2.80
N ARG A 49 -22.83 4.96 3.14
CA ARG A 49 -22.74 6.38 3.53
C ARG A 49 -22.57 6.49 5.03
N VAL A 50 -21.76 7.44 5.49
CA VAL A 50 -21.57 7.74 6.90
C VAL A 50 -22.20 9.10 7.21
N LEU A 51 -23.11 9.12 8.17
CA LEU A 51 -23.89 10.30 8.55
C LEU A 51 -23.73 10.59 10.05
N ASP A 52 -23.96 11.84 10.47
CA ASP A 52 -24.26 12.14 11.87
C ASP A 52 -25.75 11.92 12.21
N GLU A 53 -26.11 12.03 13.50
CA GLU A 53 -27.52 11.87 13.93
C GLU A 53 -28.49 12.92 13.35
N SER A 54 -27.98 14.05 12.85
CA SER A 54 -28.76 15.09 12.19
C SER A 54 -28.95 14.81 10.69
N GLY A 55 -28.40 13.71 10.17
CA GLY A 55 -28.45 13.33 8.76
C GLY A 55 -27.38 14.02 7.90
N ARG A 56 -26.42 14.72 8.50
CA ARG A 56 -25.34 15.37 7.74
C ARG A 56 -24.36 14.32 7.23
N PHE A 57 -24.04 14.40 5.95
CA PHE A 57 -23.06 13.53 5.31
C PHE A 57 -21.64 13.80 5.80
N LEU A 58 -20.93 12.72 6.14
CA LEU A 58 -19.54 12.74 6.65
C LEU A 58 -18.55 12.14 5.65
N GLY A 59 -19.02 11.24 4.80
CA GLY A 59 -18.24 10.53 3.79
C GLY A 59 -18.86 9.19 3.40
N SER A 60 -18.27 8.53 2.42
CA SER A 60 -18.61 7.19 1.98
C SER A 60 -17.39 6.27 2.09
N GLY A 61 -17.62 4.99 2.35
CA GLY A 61 -16.58 3.97 2.41
C GLY A 61 -17.17 2.58 2.20
N PHE A 62 -16.38 1.55 2.48
CA PHE A 62 -16.84 0.16 2.40
C PHE A 62 -17.12 -0.39 3.79
N TRP A 63 -18.15 -1.23 3.90
CA TRP A 63 -18.56 -1.87 5.14
C TRP A 63 -17.68 -3.05 5.52
N SER A 64 -17.03 -3.02 6.68
CA SER A 64 -16.19 -4.11 7.21
C SER A 64 -16.77 -4.62 8.54
N PRO A 65 -17.83 -5.46 8.54
CA PRO A 65 -18.63 -5.78 9.72
C PRO A 65 -17.86 -6.45 10.87
N LYS A 66 -16.80 -7.22 10.56
CA LYS A 66 -15.97 -7.90 11.56
C LYS A 66 -14.73 -7.11 12.00
N SER A 67 -14.51 -5.94 11.42
CA SER A 67 -13.38 -5.08 11.74
C SER A 67 -13.73 -4.13 12.89
N ALA A 68 -12.75 -3.80 13.73
CA ALA A 68 -12.91 -2.68 14.67
C ALA A 68 -13.13 -1.35 13.93
N LEU A 69 -12.64 -1.25 12.69
CA LEU A 69 -12.82 -0.15 11.75
C LEU A 69 -13.91 -0.52 10.75
N VAL A 70 -15.17 -0.39 11.17
CA VAL A 70 -16.33 -0.85 10.38
C VAL A 70 -16.56 -0.07 9.09
N VAL A 71 -16.03 1.16 9.00
CA VAL A 71 -15.90 1.90 7.75
C VAL A 71 -14.58 2.65 7.76
N ARG A 72 -13.86 2.59 6.63
CA ARG A 72 -12.77 3.52 6.33
C ARG A 72 -13.25 4.41 5.18
N ILE A 73 -13.30 5.71 5.42
CA ILE A 73 -13.79 6.71 4.46
C ILE A 73 -12.87 6.72 3.23
N ALA A 74 -13.47 6.47 2.07
CA ALA A 74 -12.83 6.45 0.77
C ALA A 74 -13.19 7.71 -0.07
N SER A 75 -14.32 8.34 0.23
CA SER A 75 -14.72 9.61 -0.37
C SER A 75 -15.41 10.54 0.63
N ARG A 76 -15.19 11.84 0.46
CA ARG A 76 -15.91 12.91 1.19
C ARG A 76 -16.86 13.70 0.29
N THR A 77 -17.04 13.26 -0.96
CA THR A 77 -17.93 13.90 -1.93
C THR A 77 -19.30 13.23 -1.84
N ASP A 78 -20.33 13.97 -1.44
CA ASP A 78 -21.70 13.43 -1.39
C ASP A 78 -22.17 13.07 -2.79
N GLY A 79 -22.80 11.91 -2.94
CA GLY A 79 -23.21 11.35 -4.22
C GLY A 79 -22.09 10.74 -5.08
N GLU A 80 -20.83 10.71 -4.65
CA GLU A 80 -19.80 9.96 -5.39
C GLU A 80 -20.00 8.45 -5.22
N HIS A 81 -20.14 7.74 -6.34
CA HIS A 81 -20.29 6.29 -6.38
C HIS A 81 -18.91 5.63 -6.26
N LEU A 82 -18.75 4.68 -5.33
CA LEU A 82 -17.51 3.92 -5.15
C LEU A 82 -17.46 2.71 -6.10
N ASP A 83 -17.42 3.01 -7.39
CA ASP A 83 -17.39 2.03 -8.49
C ASP A 83 -16.01 1.91 -9.16
N THR A 84 -15.94 1.17 -10.26
CA THR A 84 -14.71 0.99 -11.05
C THR A 84 -14.18 2.30 -11.64
N GLY A 85 -15.08 3.22 -12.01
CA GLY A 85 -14.71 4.55 -12.49
C GLY A 85 -14.10 5.41 -11.41
N TRP A 86 -14.64 5.37 -10.18
CA TRP A 86 -14.05 5.99 -9.01
C TRP A 86 -12.65 5.44 -8.72
N LEU A 87 -12.52 4.12 -8.70
CA LEU A 87 -11.27 3.44 -8.47
C LEU A 87 -10.20 3.87 -9.48
N ALA A 88 -10.53 3.87 -10.77
CA ALA A 88 -9.62 4.30 -11.84
C ALA A 88 -9.10 5.73 -11.60
N ARG A 89 -10.00 6.67 -11.28
CA ARG A 89 -9.63 8.07 -10.99
C ARG A 89 -8.68 8.18 -9.79
N ARG A 90 -8.91 7.38 -8.73
CA ARG A 90 -8.05 7.39 -7.54
C ARG A 90 -6.66 6.80 -7.82
N ILE A 91 -6.58 5.71 -8.58
CA ILE A 91 -5.30 5.11 -8.98
C ILE A 91 -4.53 6.05 -9.91
N ASP A 92 -5.21 6.72 -10.86
CA ASP A 92 -4.58 7.72 -11.73
C ASP A 92 -4.04 8.92 -10.95
N ALA A 93 -4.78 9.39 -9.93
CA ALA A 93 -4.35 10.45 -9.04
C ALA A 93 -3.13 10.06 -8.21
N ALA A 94 -3.10 8.83 -7.67
CA ALA A 94 -1.94 8.30 -6.94
C ALA A 94 -0.71 8.22 -7.85
N ALA A 95 -0.87 7.71 -9.08
CA ALA A 95 0.22 7.67 -10.07
C ALA A 95 0.70 9.07 -10.47
N ALA A 96 -0.21 10.04 -10.63
CA ALA A 96 0.14 11.43 -10.91
C ALA A 96 0.94 12.07 -9.77
N LEU A 97 0.55 11.81 -8.51
CA LEU A 97 1.31 12.25 -7.35
C LEU A 97 2.73 11.69 -7.36
N ARG A 98 2.91 10.39 -7.66
CA ARG A 98 4.25 9.77 -7.73
C ARG A 98 5.11 10.40 -8.83
N ARG A 99 4.53 10.67 -10.00
CA ARG A 99 5.23 11.40 -11.07
C ARG A 99 5.66 12.79 -10.64
N ALA A 100 4.81 13.52 -9.92
CA ALA A 100 5.15 14.84 -9.37
C ALA A 100 6.28 14.77 -8.32
N LEU A 101 6.39 13.64 -7.60
CA LEU A 101 7.48 13.35 -6.67
C LEU A 101 8.75 12.81 -7.36
N GLY A 102 8.73 12.63 -8.70
CA GLY A 102 9.88 12.17 -9.47
C GLY A 102 9.95 10.66 -9.71
N PHE A 103 8.86 9.92 -9.56
CA PHE A 103 8.81 8.46 -9.78
C PHE A 103 7.94 8.05 -10.98
N PRO A 104 8.36 7.04 -11.77
CA PRO A 104 9.72 6.49 -11.81
C PRO A 104 10.72 7.47 -12.45
N SER A 105 12.01 7.27 -12.21
CA SER A 105 13.12 7.96 -12.88
C SER A 105 14.20 6.96 -13.30
N ALA A 106 15.24 7.45 -14.00
CA ALA A 106 16.40 6.63 -14.37
C ALA A 106 17.15 6.08 -13.14
N THR A 107 17.09 6.78 -12.00
CA THR A 107 17.75 6.37 -10.76
C THR A 107 16.79 5.70 -9.78
N ASP A 108 15.48 5.72 -10.06
CA ASP A 108 14.45 5.31 -9.10
C ASP A 108 13.29 4.62 -9.81
N THR A 109 13.39 3.31 -9.95
CA THR A 109 12.35 2.48 -10.56
C THR A 109 11.57 1.67 -9.52
N GLY A 110 12.06 1.60 -8.28
CA GLY A 110 11.31 1.06 -7.15
C GLY A 110 10.63 2.17 -6.35
N TYR A 111 9.35 2.05 -5.99
CA TYR A 111 8.62 3.04 -5.18
C TYR A 111 7.25 2.53 -4.75
N ARG A 112 6.64 3.16 -3.72
CA ARG A 112 5.24 2.94 -3.38
C ARG A 112 4.32 3.71 -4.32
N LEU A 113 3.45 3.03 -5.06
CA LEU A 113 2.41 3.64 -5.91
C LEU A 113 1.14 4.01 -5.16
N ILE A 114 0.70 3.18 -4.21
CA ILE A 114 -0.52 3.43 -3.42
C ILE A 114 -0.23 3.14 -1.95
N ASN A 115 -0.58 4.09 -1.08
CA ASN A 115 -0.36 4.08 0.36
C ASN A 115 -1.69 4.21 1.13
N ALA A 116 -2.59 3.27 0.88
CA ALA A 116 -3.86 3.09 1.59
C ALA A 116 -4.70 4.38 1.66
N GLU A 117 -5.17 4.77 2.85
CA GLU A 117 -5.96 5.97 3.08
C GLU A 117 -5.27 7.26 2.64
N GLY A 118 -3.92 7.28 2.63
CA GLY A 118 -3.14 8.42 2.14
C GLY A 118 -3.41 8.75 0.67
N ASP A 119 -3.85 7.75 -0.11
CA ASP A 119 -4.24 7.88 -1.51
C ASP A 119 -5.75 7.73 -1.74
N SER A 120 -6.55 7.85 -0.67
CA SER A 120 -8.01 7.65 -0.71
C SER A 120 -8.42 6.25 -1.20
N LEU A 121 -7.58 5.23 -1.00
CA LEU A 121 -7.84 3.83 -1.33
C LEU A 121 -7.65 2.96 -0.07
N PRO A 122 -8.59 3.00 0.90
CA PRO A 122 -8.34 2.47 2.25
C PRO A 122 -7.89 1.00 2.28
N GLY A 123 -6.72 0.80 2.88
CA GLY A 123 -6.02 -0.48 3.01
C GLY A 123 -5.53 -1.12 1.70
N LEU A 124 -5.53 -0.42 0.57
CA LEU A 124 -4.80 -0.88 -0.61
C LEU A 124 -3.35 -0.42 -0.54
N ILE A 125 -2.40 -1.35 -0.62
CA ILE A 125 -0.97 -1.03 -0.76
C ILE A 125 -0.50 -1.56 -2.10
N VAL A 126 0.18 -0.71 -2.87
CA VAL A 126 0.82 -1.11 -4.12
C VAL A 126 2.24 -0.58 -4.16
N ASP A 127 3.19 -1.49 -4.29
CA ASP A 127 4.61 -1.18 -4.42
C ASP A 127 5.10 -1.62 -5.81
N VAL A 128 5.92 -0.79 -6.44
CA VAL A 128 6.45 -1.00 -7.80
C VAL A 128 7.94 -1.30 -7.68
N TYR A 129 8.39 -2.30 -8.42
CA TYR A 129 9.74 -2.83 -8.48
C TYR A 129 10.14 -2.95 -9.96
N GLY A 130 10.51 -1.83 -10.57
CA GLY A 130 10.84 -1.80 -11.99
C GLY A 130 9.66 -2.25 -12.87
N ASP A 131 9.74 -3.46 -13.41
CA ASP A 131 8.71 -4.04 -14.29
C ASP A 131 7.64 -4.86 -13.55
N THR A 132 7.70 -4.93 -12.21
CA THR A 132 6.79 -5.73 -11.38
C THR A 132 6.08 -4.84 -10.37
N ALA A 133 4.76 -4.97 -10.23
CA ALA A 133 3.99 -4.35 -9.16
C ALA A 133 3.49 -5.41 -8.18
N THR A 134 3.59 -5.17 -6.88
CA THR A 134 2.98 -6.00 -5.85
C THR A 134 1.75 -5.33 -5.28
N VAL A 135 0.74 -6.11 -4.93
CA VAL A 135 -0.54 -5.61 -4.42
C VAL A 135 -0.89 -6.35 -3.13
N LEU A 136 -1.19 -5.58 -2.08
CA LEU A 136 -1.67 -6.09 -0.80
C LEU A 136 -3.01 -5.43 -0.46
N PHE A 137 -3.99 -6.26 -0.13
CA PHE A 137 -5.31 -5.82 0.30
C PHE A 137 -5.43 -5.94 1.82
N GLY A 138 -5.77 -4.83 2.46
CA GLY A 138 -6.07 -4.75 3.88
C GLY A 138 -7.56 -4.63 4.19
N THR A 139 -8.43 -4.53 3.18
CA THR A 139 -9.88 -4.36 3.37
C THR A 139 -10.69 -5.18 2.37
N ILE A 140 -11.85 -5.67 2.82
CA ILE A 140 -12.77 -6.42 1.97
C ILE A 140 -13.34 -5.59 0.81
N GLY A 141 -13.54 -4.29 1.03
CA GLY A 141 -14.01 -3.37 -0.01
C GLY A 141 -13.04 -3.28 -1.18
N MET A 142 -11.73 -3.13 -0.90
CA MET A 142 -10.71 -3.14 -1.95
C MET A 142 -10.58 -4.53 -2.58
N TRP A 143 -10.66 -5.60 -1.79
CA TRP A 143 -10.58 -6.96 -2.30
C TRP A 143 -11.67 -7.29 -3.32
N ARG A 144 -12.90 -6.82 -3.10
CA ARG A 144 -14.00 -6.99 -4.07
C ARG A 144 -13.74 -6.33 -5.43
N LEU A 145 -12.82 -5.36 -5.48
CA LEU A 145 -12.42 -4.65 -6.69
C LEU A 145 -11.07 -5.14 -7.23
N ALA A 146 -10.58 -6.30 -6.79
CA ALA A 146 -9.22 -6.76 -7.06
C ALA A 146 -8.88 -6.83 -8.55
N GLU A 147 -9.77 -7.38 -9.39
CA GLU A 147 -9.52 -7.50 -10.83
C GLU A 147 -9.35 -6.14 -11.53
N ASP A 148 -10.20 -5.17 -11.18
CA ASP A 148 -10.09 -3.80 -11.69
C ASP A 148 -8.82 -3.12 -11.18
N ILE A 149 -8.47 -3.36 -9.91
CA ILE A 149 -7.22 -2.86 -9.29
C ILE A 149 -6.01 -3.40 -10.04
N TYR A 150 -5.93 -4.71 -10.30
CA TYR A 150 -4.81 -5.29 -11.05
C TYR A 150 -4.70 -4.70 -12.46
N ALA A 151 -5.82 -4.58 -13.17
CA ALA A 151 -5.84 -4.00 -14.51
C ALA A 151 -5.38 -2.53 -14.52
N HIS A 152 -5.89 -1.71 -13.59
CA HIS A 152 -5.53 -0.30 -13.51
C HIS A 152 -4.09 -0.09 -13.04
N VAL A 153 -3.61 -0.86 -12.06
CA VAL A 153 -2.21 -0.84 -11.61
C VAL A 153 -1.28 -1.17 -12.77
N GLN A 154 -1.56 -2.23 -13.53
CA GLN A 154 -0.76 -2.61 -14.69
C GLN A 154 -0.71 -1.47 -15.73
N ARG A 155 -1.87 -0.86 -16.03
CA ARG A 155 -1.96 0.24 -16.98
C ARG A 155 -1.15 1.46 -16.57
N VAL A 156 -1.28 1.93 -15.32
CA VAL A 156 -0.64 3.19 -14.89
C VAL A 156 0.86 3.05 -14.65
N THR A 157 1.33 1.84 -14.33
CA THR A 157 2.75 1.56 -14.09
C THR A 157 3.49 1.09 -15.33
N GLY A 158 2.79 0.48 -16.29
CA GLY A 158 3.42 -0.24 -17.39
C GLY A 158 4.12 -1.53 -16.95
N ALA A 159 3.85 -2.00 -15.72
CA ALA A 159 4.44 -3.23 -15.21
C ALA A 159 4.08 -4.43 -16.10
N LYS A 160 5.05 -5.29 -16.35
CA LYS A 160 4.85 -6.56 -17.08
C LYS A 160 4.15 -7.58 -16.19
N ARG A 161 4.27 -7.43 -14.87
CA ARG A 161 3.78 -8.37 -13.86
C ARG A 161 3.04 -7.65 -12.75
N VAL A 162 1.95 -8.25 -12.29
CA VAL A 162 1.25 -7.85 -11.06
C VAL A 162 1.16 -9.08 -10.17
N ILE A 163 1.60 -8.94 -8.91
CA ILE A 163 1.69 -10.03 -7.95
C ILE A 163 0.88 -9.64 -6.71
N ALA A 164 -0.10 -10.46 -6.36
CA ALA A 164 -0.78 -10.40 -5.07
C ALA A 164 0.15 -10.96 -3.99
N LEU A 165 0.33 -10.24 -2.88
CA LEU A 165 1.06 -10.73 -1.70
C LEU A 165 0.12 -11.41 -0.71
N ALA A 166 0.62 -12.43 -0.01
CA ALA A 166 -0.16 -13.04 1.06
C ALA A 166 -0.33 -12.06 2.23
N ALA A 167 -1.55 -12.01 2.79
CA ALA A 167 -1.86 -11.12 3.89
C ALA A 167 -2.10 -11.91 5.18
N ASP A 168 -1.15 -11.84 6.13
CA ASP A 168 -1.21 -12.58 7.40
C ASP A 168 -2.30 -12.06 8.39
N ARG A 169 -3.04 -10.98 8.08
CA ARG A 169 -3.94 -10.26 9.04
C ARG A 169 -5.38 -9.98 8.54
N GLN A 170 -5.98 -10.88 7.76
CA GLN A 170 -7.34 -10.66 7.23
C GLN A 170 -8.47 -11.33 8.03
N ALA A 171 -8.18 -11.97 9.17
CA ALA A 171 -9.21 -12.67 9.97
C ALA A 171 -10.42 -11.78 10.33
N HIS A 172 -10.22 -10.46 10.44
CA HIS A 172 -11.25 -9.47 10.77
C HIS A 172 -11.90 -8.81 9.55
N GLU A 173 -11.48 -9.14 8.33
CA GLU A 173 -12.02 -8.59 7.07
C GLU A 173 -12.70 -9.66 6.19
N GLU A 174 -12.75 -10.92 6.61
CA GLU A 174 -13.52 -11.99 5.93
C GLU A 174 -13.07 -12.37 4.51
N PHE A 175 -11.77 -12.22 4.21
CA PHE A 175 -11.18 -12.76 3.00
C PHE A 175 -9.80 -13.35 3.27
N THR A 176 -9.31 -14.13 2.32
CA THR A 176 -7.96 -14.68 2.34
C THR A 176 -7.30 -14.36 1.01
N GLN A 177 -6.22 -13.59 1.07
CA GLN A 177 -5.36 -13.32 -0.07
C GLN A 177 -4.16 -14.26 -0.03
N ALA A 178 -4.01 -15.09 -1.06
CA ALA A 178 -2.81 -15.89 -1.28
C ALA A 178 -1.76 -15.09 -2.07
N HIS A 179 -0.51 -15.56 -2.00
CA HIS A 179 0.51 -15.07 -2.93
C HIS A 179 0.22 -15.64 -4.33
N GLU A 180 0.01 -14.78 -5.31
CA GLU A 180 -0.41 -15.18 -6.66
C GLU A 180 0.09 -14.20 -7.73
N VAL A 181 0.48 -14.72 -8.89
CA VAL A 181 0.74 -13.89 -10.07
C VAL A 181 -0.59 -13.61 -10.76
N THR A 182 -1.09 -12.38 -10.64
CA THR A 182 -2.44 -12.02 -11.12
C THR A 182 -2.40 -11.52 -12.56
N ARG A 183 -1.26 -11.00 -13.02
CA ARG A 183 -0.98 -10.62 -14.41
C ARG A 183 0.48 -10.93 -14.76
N GLY A 184 0.73 -11.38 -15.99
CA GLY A 184 2.07 -11.71 -16.47
C GLY A 184 2.52 -13.12 -16.07
N THR A 185 3.83 -13.31 -15.91
CA THR A 185 4.42 -14.59 -15.48
C THR A 185 5.12 -14.44 -14.14
N GLU A 186 5.47 -15.56 -13.51
CA GLU A 186 6.21 -15.55 -12.25
C GLU A 186 7.56 -14.82 -12.37
N ALA A 187 8.00 -14.29 -11.23
CA ALA A 187 9.30 -13.67 -11.05
C ALA A 187 10.02 -14.37 -9.88
N ASP A 188 11.27 -14.74 -10.11
CA ASP A 188 12.18 -15.33 -9.12
C ASP A 188 12.68 -14.30 -8.09
N ALA A 189 12.63 -13.02 -8.43
CA ALA A 189 13.03 -11.91 -7.58
C ALA A 189 12.34 -10.61 -8.02
N LEU A 190 12.18 -9.70 -7.06
CA LEU A 190 11.83 -8.30 -7.32
C LEU A 190 13.12 -7.52 -7.62
N ARG A 191 13.15 -6.82 -8.76
CA ARG A 191 14.33 -6.08 -9.24
C ARG A 191 13.96 -4.63 -9.48
N PHE A 192 14.75 -3.71 -8.94
CA PHE A 192 14.49 -2.28 -9.05
C PHE A 192 15.76 -1.46 -8.83
N VAL A 193 15.67 -0.17 -9.14
CA VAL A 193 16.72 0.79 -8.84
C VAL A 193 16.21 1.73 -7.75
N GLU A 194 17.01 1.96 -6.72
CA GLU A 194 16.79 3.01 -5.73
C GLU A 194 18.04 3.89 -5.64
N ARG A 195 17.86 5.19 -5.89
CA ARG A 195 18.91 6.21 -5.89
C ARG A 195 20.11 5.83 -6.77
N GLY A 196 19.92 5.05 -7.82
CA GLY A 196 20.98 4.55 -8.70
C GLY A 196 21.63 3.22 -8.30
N MET A 197 21.24 2.60 -7.17
CA MET A 197 21.65 1.24 -6.82
C MET A 197 20.64 0.25 -7.37
N ALA A 198 21.09 -0.71 -8.19
CA ALA A 198 20.29 -1.84 -8.61
C ALA A 198 20.16 -2.83 -7.44
N ILE A 199 18.94 -3.13 -7.03
CA ILE A 199 18.62 -3.99 -5.90
C ILE A 199 17.78 -5.17 -6.40
N THR A 200 18.19 -6.36 -6.00
CA THR A 200 17.49 -7.62 -6.27
C THR A 200 17.05 -8.22 -4.93
N VAL A 201 15.76 -8.50 -4.76
CA VAL A 201 15.22 -9.15 -3.57
C VAL A 201 14.54 -10.47 -3.98
N PRO A 202 15.10 -11.64 -3.60
CA PRO A 202 14.53 -12.94 -3.93
C PRO A 202 13.09 -13.12 -3.49
N SER A 203 12.30 -13.85 -4.29
CA SER A 203 10.87 -14.08 -4.02
C SER A 203 10.61 -14.80 -2.69
N THR A 204 11.55 -15.64 -2.26
CA THR A 204 11.53 -16.34 -0.96
C THR A 204 11.45 -15.40 0.25
N ILE A 205 11.87 -14.15 0.09
CA ILE A 205 11.81 -13.10 1.11
C ILE A 205 10.59 -12.19 0.88
N THR A 206 10.30 -11.85 -0.39
CA THR A 206 9.32 -10.83 -0.73
C THR A 206 7.87 -11.31 -0.66
N GLN A 207 7.62 -12.62 -0.60
CA GLN A 207 6.28 -13.22 -0.48
C GLN A 207 5.46 -12.69 0.71
N LYS A 208 6.11 -12.14 1.75
CA LYS A 208 5.46 -11.55 2.92
C LYS A 208 5.76 -10.07 3.15
N THR A 209 7.00 -9.64 2.91
CA THR A 209 7.49 -8.36 3.43
C THR A 209 7.82 -7.33 2.35
N GLY A 210 8.04 -7.76 1.10
CA GLY A 210 8.46 -6.87 0.02
C GLY A 210 9.78 -6.14 0.32
N TYR A 211 9.75 -4.80 0.26
CA TYR A 211 10.88 -3.90 0.55
C TYR A 211 10.38 -2.60 1.20
N TYR A 212 11.19 -2.01 2.07
CA TYR A 212 10.84 -0.82 2.85
C TYR A 212 11.17 0.47 2.09
N PHE A 213 10.28 0.90 1.19
CA PHE A 213 10.43 2.15 0.44
C PHE A 213 10.26 3.41 1.30
N ASP A 214 9.56 3.31 2.43
CA ASP A 214 9.41 4.38 3.42
C ASP A 214 10.74 4.82 4.06
N GLN A 215 11.73 3.93 4.10
CA GLN A 215 13.07 4.19 4.64
C GLN A 215 14.03 4.85 3.63
N ARG A 216 13.59 5.17 2.41
CA ARG A 216 14.44 5.75 1.35
C ARG A 216 15.17 7.03 1.77
N GLU A 217 14.44 7.98 2.34
CA GLU A 217 15.03 9.25 2.80
C GLU A 217 15.99 9.05 3.97
N GLN A 218 15.72 8.04 4.82
CA GLN A 218 16.62 7.70 5.92
C GLN A 218 17.91 7.07 5.39
N ARG A 219 17.83 6.19 4.39
CA ARG A 219 19.01 5.64 3.70
C ARG A 219 19.83 6.74 3.04
N ALA A 220 19.17 7.70 2.37
CA ALA A 220 19.84 8.88 1.81
C ALA A 220 20.58 9.70 2.89
N ARG A 221 19.98 9.82 4.07
CA ARG A 221 20.61 10.51 5.20
C ARG A 221 21.82 9.75 5.74
N VAL A 222 21.72 8.43 5.89
CA VAL A 222 22.84 7.58 6.33
C VAL A 222 24.01 7.68 5.36
N GLU A 223 23.75 7.62 4.05
CA GLU A 223 24.77 7.81 3.01
C GLU A 223 25.57 9.11 3.20
N GLN A 224 24.90 10.24 3.45
CA GLN A 224 25.57 11.53 3.70
C GLN A 224 26.42 11.53 4.97
N LEU A 225 26.10 10.68 5.95
CA LEU A 225 26.74 10.62 7.26
C LEU A 225 27.81 9.54 7.35
N ALA A 226 27.96 8.66 6.35
CA ALA A 226 28.76 7.45 6.52
C ALA A 226 30.26 7.64 6.30
N LYS A 227 30.68 8.70 5.59
CA LYS A 227 32.08 8.89 5.17
C LYS A 227 33.09 8.71 6.30
N GLY A 228 34.00 7.75 6.14
CA GLY A 228 35.12 7.46 7.05
C GLY A 228 34.73 6.85 8.40
N ARG A 229 33.52 6.30 8.53
CA ARG A 229 33.01 5.69 9.77
C ARG A 229 32.90 4.19 9.66
N ASP A 230 33.02 3.51 10.80
CA ASP A 230 32.57 2.14 10.98
C ASP A 230 31.09 2.13 11.35
N VAL A 231 30.27 1.41 10.59
CA VAL A 231 28.81 1.45 10.69
C VAL A 231 28.26 0.09 11.11
N LEU A 232 27.38 0.09 12.11
CA LEU A 232 26.55 -1.07 12.46
C LEU A 232 25.15 -0.87 11.89
N ASP A 233 24.73 -1.74 10.98
CA ASP A 233 23.35 -1.87 10.49
C ASP A 233 22.66 -3.01 11.25
N ALA A 234 21.95 -2.68 12.33
CA ALA A 234 21.25 -3.66 13.16
C ALA A 234 19.80 -3.84 12.68
N PHE A 235 19.30 -5.09 12.67
CA PHE A 235 18.02 -5.46 12.06
C PHE A 235 18.00 -5.11 10.58
N SER A 236 19.12 -5.40 9.92
CA SER A 236 19.48 -4.91 8.60
C SER A 236 18.57 -5.38 7.47
N PHE A 237 17.80 -6.44 7.70
CA PHE A 237 17.08 -7.15 6.65
C PHE A 237 18.07 -7.59 5.55
N ILE A 238 17.98 -7.04 4.34
CA ILE A 238 18.95 -7.29 3.26
C ILE A 238 20.18 -6.37 3.33
N GLY A 239 20.33 -5.52 4.34
CA GLY A 239 21.45 -4.58 4.45
C GLY A 239 21.23 -3.24 3.75
N SER A 240 19.98 -2.81 3.54
CA SER A 240 19.69 -1.62 2.74
C SER A 240 20.30 -0.32 3.28
N PHE A 241 20.45 -0.19 4.61
CA PHE A 241 21.18 0.92 5.22
C PHE A 241 22.68 0.73 5.09
N GLY A 242 23.17 -0.51 5.24
CA GLY A 242 24.54 -0.87 4.96
C GLY A 242 25.00 -0.51 3.53
N PHE A 243 24.18 -0.76 2.50
CA PHE A 243 24.47 -0.36 1.12
C PHE A 243 24.62 1.15 0.99
N ALA A 244 23.72 1.91 1.62
CA ALA A 244 23.75 3.36 1.61
C ALA A 244 25.00 3.89 2.33
N ALA A 245 25.38 3.27 3.46
CA ALA A 245 26.58 3.62 4.20
C ALA A 245 27.86 3.32 3.39
N ALA A 246 27.95 2.14 2.78
CA ALA A 246 29.06 1.75 1.92
C ALA A 246 29.23 2.73 0.74
N ARG A 247 28.12 3.04 0.04
CA ARG A 247 28.13 4.05 -1.04
C ARG A 247 28.54 5.45 -0.56
N GLY A 248 28.16 5.80 0.67
CA GLY A 248 28.54 7.04 1.35
C GLY A 248 30.01 7.10 1.78
N GLY A 249 30.78 6.03 1.58
CA GLY A 249 32.20 5.96 1.91
C GLY A 249 32.48 5.57 3.35
N ALA A 250 31.63 4.74 3.98
CA ALA A 250 31.97 4.06 5.23
C ALA A 250 33.30 3.29 5.12
N THR A 251 34.05 3.25 6.20
CA THR A 251 35.28 2.44 6.31
C THR A 251 34.95 0.97 6.43
N SER A 252 33.92 0.63 7.22
CA SER A 252 33.40 -0.72 7.35
C SER A 252 31.89 -0.68 7.64
N VAL A 253 31.19 -1.75 7.27
CA VAL A 253 29.77 -1.94 7.54
C VAL A 253 29.56 -3.35 8.09
N LEU A 254 29.00 -3.46 9.29
CA LEU A 254 28.54 -4.72 9.86
C LEU A 254 27.02 -4.78 9.85
N SER A 255 26.45 -5.66 9.02
CA SER A 255 25.00 -5.87 8.93
C SER A 255 24.59 -7.09 9.73
N VAL A 256 23.62 -6.93 10.64
CA VAL A 256 23.13 -8.00 11.53
C VAL A 256 21.63 -8.15 11.38
N ASP A 257 21.16 -9.38 11.13
CA ASP A 257 19.73 -9.72 11.10
C ASP A 257 19.52 -11.16 11.58
N SER A 258 18.33 -11.48 12.10
CA SER A 258 17.98 -12.83 12.52
C SER A 258 17.61 -13.75 11.34
N SER A 259 17.25 -13.16 10.19
CA SER A 259 16.89 -13.89 8.98
C SER A 259 18.12 -14.22 8.13
N VAL A 260 18.55 -15.48 8.17
CA VAL A 260 19.63 -15.99 7.30
C VAL A 260 19.29 -15.79 5.82
N ALA A 261 18.02 -15.94 5.44
CA ALA A 261 17.59 -15.71 4.06
C ALA A 261 17.82 -14.25 3.65
N ALA A 262 17.46 -13.28 4.51
CA ALA A 262 17.63 -11.87 4.23
C ALA A 262 19.10 -11.47 4.15
N THR A 263 19.94 -11.92 5.09
CA THR A 263 21.37 -11.61 5.07
C THR A 263 22.08 -12.25 3.88
N THR A 264 21.70 -13.48 3.49
CA THR A 264 22.23 -14.13 2.28
C THR A 264 21.89 -13.34 1.01
N ALA A 265 20.65 -12.87 0.90
CA ALA A 265 20.27 -11.98 -0.20
C ALA A 265 21.05 -10.66 -0.17
N GLY A 266 21.26 -10.09 1.02
CA GLY A 266 22.08 -8.90 1.20
C GLY A 266 23.50 -9.05 0.69
N VAL A 267 24.16 -10.17 1.01
CA VAL A 267 25.50 -10.51 0.50
C VAL A 267 25.54 -10.56 -1.04
N ALA A 268 24.52 -11.15 -1.67
CA ALA A 268 24.44 -11.17 -3.13
C ALA A 268 24.33 -9.76 -3.72
N VAL A 269 23.49 -8.90 -3.15
CA VAL A 269 23.35 -7.50 -3.60
C VAL A 269 24.62 -6.69 -3.38
N THR A 270 25.33 -6.88 -2.26
CA THR A 270 26.65 -6.24 -2.01
C THR A 270 27.63 -6.51 -3.15
N LYS A 271 27.69 -7.76 -3.63
CA LYS A 271 28.54 -8.17 -4.76
C LYS A 271 28.11 -7.53 -6.08
N GLU A 272 26.80 -7.52 -6.35
CA GLU A 272 26.23 -6.87 -7.54
C GLU A 272 26.53 -5.36 -7.58
N LEU A 273 26.57 -4.71 -6.41
CA LEU A 273 26.90 -3.29 -6.27
C LEU A 273 28.42 -3.01 -6.29
N GLY A 274 29.26 -4.05 -6.29
CA GLY A 274 30.72 -3.92 -6.36
C GLY A 274 31.39 -3.50 -5.04
N PHE A 275 30.71 -3.68 -3.90
CA PHE A 275 31.32 -3.48 -2.59
C PHE A 275 32.14 -4.71 -2.19
N MET A 276 33.25 -4.50 -1.47
CA MET A 276 34.07 -5.59 -0.93
C MET A 276 33.42 -6.16 0.34
N GLU A 277 33.52 -7.47 0.53
CA GLU A 277 33.14 -8.17 1.78
C GLU A 277 34.17 -7.95 2.90
#